data_AF-A0A842VP80-F1
#
_entry.id   AF-A0A842VP80-F1
#
_cell.length_a   1.000
_cell.length_b   1.000
_cell.length_c   1.000
_cell.angle_alpha   90.00
_cell.angle_beta   90.00
_cell.angle_gamma   90.00
#
_symmetry.space_group_name_H-M   'P 1'
#
loop_
_entity.id
_entity.type
_entity.pdbx_description
1 polymer ?
#
loop_
_entity_poly.entity_id
_entity_poly.type
_entity_poly.pdbx_seq_one_letter_code
_entity_poly.pdbx_strand_id
1 'polypeptide(L)'
;MRIGQIEMFPTKIICLGRNYLEHALEMKKKVPKEPIFFYKGLNTLILNEESIIYPKLLHDNEEYNQIDHEVELAVIIKKKGKHISKEDVVDFILGYSIFLDIT
;
A
#
# COMPACT_ATOMS: atom_id res chain seq x y z
N MET A 1 14.37 -8.87 -0.79
CA MET A 1 13.51 -8.99 -2.00
C MET A 1 14.08 -8.11 -3.09
N ARG A 2 13.88 -8.47 -4.37
CA ARG A 2 14.36 -7.67 -5.50
C ARG A 2 13.19 -6.97 -6.17
N ILE A 3 13.17 -5.65 -6.18
CA ILE A 3 12.17 -4.84 -6.89
C ILE A 3 12.89 -4.18 -8.07
N GLY A 4 12.56 -4.61 -9.29
CA GLY A 4 13.30 -4.23 -10.49
C GLY A 4 14.77 -4.66 -10.41
N GLN A 5 15.68 -3.69 -10.48
CA GLN A 5 17.13 -3.94 -10.40
C GLN A 5 17.71 -3.77 -8.99
N ILE A 6 16.89 -3.43 -7.99
CA ILE A 6 17.35 -3.08 -6.64
C ILE A 6 16.99 -4.19 -5.66
N GLU A 7 17.99 -4.62 -4.88
CA GLU A 7 17.75 -5.46 -3.71
C GLU A 7 17.43 -4.60 -2.49
N MET A 8 16.35 -4.93 -1.78
CA MET A 8 15.92 -4.21 -0.60
C MET A 8 15.26 -5.12 0.44
N PHE A 9 15.23 -4.64 1.68
CA PHE A 9 14.69 -5.34 2.84
C PHE A 9 13.73 -4.39 3.59
N PRO A 10 12.49 -4.21 3.09
CA PRO A 10 11.51 -3.39 3.77
C PRO A 10 11.21 -3.98 5.15
N THR A 11 10.92 -3.11 6.11
CA THR A 11 10.60 -3.51 7.50
C THR A 11 9.13 -3.40 7.84
N LYS A 12 8.36 -2.67 7.01
CA LYS A 12 6.93 -2.42 7.17
C LYS A 12 6.36 -1.82 5.89
N ILE A 13 5.06 -1.95 5.71
CA ILE A 13 4.27 -1.29 4.68
C ILE A 13 3.25 -0.41 5.39
N ILE A 14 3.26 0.89 5.09
CA ILE A 14 2.34 1.87 5.66
C ILE A 14 1.49 2.41 4.52
N CYS A 15 0.19 2.19 4.60
CA CYS A 15 -0.77 2.58 3.57
C CYS A 15 -1.57 3.82 4.00
N LEU A 16 -2.15 4.52 3.03
CA LEU A 16 -3.00 5.70 3.28
C LEU A 16 -4.41 5.45 2.75
N GLY A 17 -5.40 5.40 3.65
CA GLY A 17 -6.79 5.25 3.26
C GLY A 17 -7.41 6.55 2.77
N ARG A 18 -8.23 6.49 1.72
CA ARG A 18 -9.04 7.62 1.21
C ARG A 18 -8.19 8.84 0.82
N ASN A 19 -7.08 8.62 0.13
CA ASN A 19 -6.14 9.66 -0.30
C ASN A 19 -6.42 10.21 -1.71
N TYR A 20 -7.53 9.79 -2.34
CA TYR A 20 -8.07 10.37 -3.57
C TYR A 20 -9.51 10.82 -3.34
N LEU A 21 -9.84 12.05 -3.76
CA LEU A 21 -11.14 12.67 -3.50
C LEU A 21 -12.29 11.85 -4.08
N GLU A 22 -12.18 11.42 -5.33
CA GLU A 22 -13.22 10.67 -6.03
C GLU A 22 -13.49 9.33 -5.34
N HIS A 23 -12.45 8.59 -4.96
CA HIS A 23 -12.57 7.34 -4.22
C HIS A 23 -13.26 7.53 -2.85
N ALA A 24 -12.94 8.60 -2.12
CA ALA A 24 -13.62 8.91 -0.86
C ALA A 24 -15.14 9.15 -1.06
N LEU A 25 -15.52 9.81 -2.16
CA LEU A 25 -16.92 10.08 -2.52
C LEU A 25 -17.64 8.81 -2.98
N GLU A 26 -16.99 7.94 -3.75
CA GLU A 26 -17.51 6.64 -4.20
C GLU A 26 -17.92 5.77 -3.01
N MET A 27 -17.07 5.68 -1.99
CA MET A 27 -17.38 4.97 -0.74
C MET A 27 -18.49 5.62 0.08
N LYS A 28 -19.05 6.76 -0.35
CA LYS A 28 -20.02 7.60 0.38
C LYS A 28 -19.51 7.99 1.77
N LYS A 29 -18.20 8.17 1.92
CA LYS A 29 -17.54 8.54 3.19
C LYS A 29 -17.11 10.00 3.15
N LYS A 30 -16.96 10.60 4.34
CA LYS A 30 -16.41 11.96 4.46
C LYS A 30 -14.94 11.97 4.04
N VAL A 31 -14.54 13.03 3.33
CA VAL A 31 -13.13 13.34 3.05
C VAL A 31 -12.41 13.51 4.40
N PRO A 32 -11.34 12.75 4.66
CA PRO A 32 -10.62 12.85 5.91
C PRO A 32 -9.92 14.20 6.05
N LYS A 33 -9.93 14.78 7.26
CA LYS A 33 -9.19 16.02 7.56
C LYS A 33 -7.72 15.79 7.85
N GLU A 34 -7.38 14.56 8.25
CA GLU A 34 -6.02 14.10 8.53
C GLU A 34 -5.80 12.76 7.84
N PRO A 35 -4.56 12.43 7.43
CA PRO A 35 -4.27 11.16 6.76
C PRO A 35 -4.64 9.95 7.63
N ILE A 36 -5.24 8.93 7.00
CA ILE A 36 -5.60 7.69 7.68
C ILE A 36 -4.53 6.67 7.38
N PHE A 37 -3.77 6.31 8.40
CA PHE A 37 -2.74 5.29 8.28
C PHE A 37 -3.25 3.93 8.69
N PHE A 38 -2.89 2.91 7.93
CA PHE A 38 -3.01 1.52 8.32
C PHE A 38 -1.76 0.73 7.89
N TYR A 39 -1.68 -0.52 8.33
CA TYR A 39 -0.50 -1.35 8.19
C TYR A 39 -0.84 -2.63 7.42
N LYS A 40 0.06 -2.98 6.48
CA LYS A 40 0.10 -4.31 5.86
C LYS A 40 1.39 -5.03 6.30
N GLY A 41 1.23 -6.29 6.69
CA GLY A 41 2.33 -7.12 7.15
C GLY A 41 3.31 -7.45 6.02
N LEU A 42 4.61 -7.56 6.31
CA LEU A 42 5.58 -7.98 5.29
C LEU A 42 5.30 -9.37 4.72
N ASN A 43 4.59 -10.22 5.47
CA ASN A 43 4.16 -11.54 5.02
C ASN A 43 3.10 -11.49 3.91
N THR A 44 2.51 -10.32 3.62
CA THR A 44 1.56 -10.14 2.52
C THR A 44 2.22 -9.62 1.24
N LEU A 45 3.52 -9.31 1.29
CA LEU A 45 4.23 -8.71 0.18
C LEU A 45 4.72 -9.78 -0.78
N ILE A 46 4.24 -9.71 -2.02
CA ILE A 46 4.67 -10.54 -3.14
C ILE A 46 5.21 -9.65 -4.27
N LEU A 47 6.06 -10.19 -5.13
CA LEU A 47 6.60 -9.49 -6.29
C LEU A 47 5.67 -9.59 -7.50
N ASN A 48 5.98 -8.80 -8.53
CA ASN A 48 5.34 -8.91 -9.83
C ASN A 48 5.40 -10.38 -10.33
N GLU A 49 4.33 -10.82 -10.99
CA GLU A 49 4.16 -12.18 -11.52
C GLU A 49 3.96 -13.29 -10.46
N GLU A 50 3.98 -12.97 -9.17
CA GLU A 50 3.54 -13.91 -8.14
C GLU A 50 2.01 -13.94 -8.03
N SER A 51 1.47 -15.09 -7.60
CA SER A 51 0.03 -15.28 -7.46
C SER A 51 -0.50 -14.65 -6.17
N ILE A 52 -1.60 -13.92 -6.27
CA ILE A 52 -2.35 -13.48 -5.09
C ILE A 52 -3.12 -14.70 -4.55
N ILE A 53 -2.89 -15.04 -3.28
CA ILE A 53 -3.53 -16.20 -2.64
C ILE A 53 -4.76 -15.72 -1.88
N TYR A 54 -5.94 -16.17 -2.31
CA TYR A 54 -7.20 -15.79 -1.68
C TYR A 54 -7.47 -16.62 -0.43
N PRO A 55 -7.98 -16.02 0.67
CA PRO A 55 -8.45 -16.77 1.82
C PRO A 55 -9.50 -17.81 1.43
N LYS A 56 -9.35 -19.04 1.93
CA LYS A 56 -10.27 -20.15 1.61
C LYS A 56 -11.75 -19.82 1.86
N LEU A 57 -12.03 -19.06 2.93
CA LEU A 57 -13.38 -18.64 3.31
C LEU A 57 -14.14 -17.95 2.18
N LEU A 58 -13.44 -17.23 1.29
CA LEU A 58 -14.05 -16.53 0.15
C LEU A 58 -14.60 -17.49 -0.90
N HIS A 59 -14.09 -18.71 -0.99
CA HIS A 59 -14.59 -19.74 -1.90
C HIS A 59 -15.77 -20.53 -1.30
N ASP A 60 -15.80 -20.67 0.02
CA ASP A 60 -16.78 -21.51 0.72
C ASP A 60 -18.12 -20.79 0.94
N ASN A 61 -18.18 -19.46 0.74
CA ASN A 61 -19.40 -18.67 0.91
C ASN A 61 -19.41 -17.43 -0.04
N GLU A 62 -20.38 -17.42 -0.96
CA GLU A 62 -20.56 -16.34 -1.95
C GLU A 62 -20.83 -14.96 -1.32
N GLU A 63 -21.43 -14.91 -0.13
CA GLU A 63 -21.67 -13.64 0.60
C GLU A 63 -20.36 -12.93 0.98
N TYR A 64 -19.29 -13.70 1.20
CA TYR A 64 -17.97 -13.17 1.56
C TYR A 64 -17.03 -13.05 0.37
N ASN A 65 -17.45 -13.42 -0.85
CA ASN A 65 -16.58 -13.41 -2.03
C ASN A 65 -16.40 -12.00 -2.61
N GLN A 66 -15.77 -11.12 -1.82
CA GLN A 66 -15.40 -9.78 -2.22
C GLN A 66 -13.89 -9.63 -2.09
N ILE A 67 -13.25 -9.31 -3.21
CA ILE A 67 -11.85 -8.90 -3.30
C ILE A 67 -11.81 -7.64 -4.14
N ASP A 68 -11.27 -6.58 -3.56
CA ASP A 68 -11.08 -5.30 -4.24
C ASP A 68 -9.60 -5.07 -4.56
N HIS A 69 -9.35 -4.44 -5.70
CA HIS A 69 -8.00 -4.07 -6.12
C HIS A 69 -7.85 -2.55 -6.10
N GLU A 70 -6.90 -2.05 -5.32
CA GLU A 70 -6.60 -0.63 -5.25
C GLU A 70 -5.18 -0.39 -5.78
N VAL A 71 -5.07 0.23 -6.96
CA VAL A 71 -3.77 0.61 -7.54
C VAL A 71 -3.24 1.85 -6.84
N GLU A 72 -2.06 1.75 -6.25
CA GLU A 72 -1.42 2.82 -5.51
C GLU A 72 0.01 3.12 -5.97
N LEU A 73 0.46 4.36 -5.71
CA LEU A 73 1.87 4.74 -5.81
C LEU A 73 2.59 4.33 -4.52
N ALA A 74 3.48 3.35 -4.61
CA ALA A 74 4.39 3.05 -3.51
C ALA A 74 5.59 4.01 -3.51
N VAL A 75 5.87 4.59 -2.35
CA VAL A 75 7.09 5.37 -2.08
C VAL A 75 8.06 4.51 -1.29
N ILE A 76 9.24 4.24 -1.87
CA ILE A 76 10.24 3.38 -1.25
C ILE A 76 11.19 4.26 -0.43
N ILE A 77 11.29 3.99 0.86
CA ILE A 77 12.09 4.82 1.78
C ILE A 77 13.55 4.34 1.81
N LYS A 78 14.47 5.25 1.51
CA LYS A 78 15.93 5.01 1.41
C LYS A 78 16.60 4.88 2.77
N LYS A 79 16.24 5.73 3.72
CA LYS A 79 16.91 5.86 5.02
C LYS A 79 15.91 6.20 6.12
N LYS A 80 16.24 5.83 7.36
CA LYS A 80 15.43 6.20 8.54
C LYS A 80 15.43 7.71 8.73
N GLY A 81 14.30 8.27 9.16
CA GLY A 81 14.18 9.68 9.54
C GLY A 81 13.01 9.89 10.48
N LYS A 82 13.00 11.05 11.15
CA LYS A 82 11.97 11.47 12.11
C LYS A 82 11.87 12.99 12.05
N HIS A 83 10.65 13.53 12.03
CA HIS A 83 10.40 14.98 11.90
C HIS A 83 11.11 15.61 10.70
N ILE A 84 11.03 14.94 9.55
CA ILE A 84 11.65 15.39 8.30
C ILE A 84 10.88 16.62 7.79
N SER A 85 11.59 17.68 7.44
CA SER A 85 11.02 18.87 6.81
C SER A 85 10.48 18.53 5.41
N LYS A 86 9.58 19.34 4.84
CA LYS A 86 9.04 19.05 3.50
C LYS A 86 10.13 19.15 2.43
N GLU A 87 11.06 20.06 2.64
CA GLU A 87 12.16 20.39 1.76
C GLU A 87 13.17 19.24 1.67
N ASP A 88 13.37 18.52 2.78
CA ASP A 88 14.34 17.42 2.86
C ASP A 88 13.75 16.05 2.46
N VAL A 89 12.42 15.90 2.29
CA VAL A 89 11.77 14.59 2.06
C VAL A 89 12.37 13.83 0.88
N VAL A 90 12.71 14.53 -0.20
CA VAL A 90 13.21 13.91 -1.45
C VAL A 90 14.49 13.10 -1.18
N ASP A 91 15.35 13.53 -0.26
CA ASP A 91 16.59 12.83 0.11
C ASP A 91 16.35 11.51 0.88
N PHE A 92 15.13 11.28 1.36
CA PHE A 92 14.72 10.07 2.05
C PHE A 92 14.00 9.08 1.14
N ILE A 93 13.71 9.45 -0.11
CA ILE A 93 13.06 8.58 -1.09
C ILE A 93 14.13 7.84 -1.91
N LEU A 94 14.02 6.52 -1.98
CA LEU A 94 14.86 5.68 -2.84
C LEU A 94 14.31 5.65 -4.27
N GLY A 95 12.98 5.64 -4.40
CA GLY A 95 12.28 5.58 -5.66
C GLY A 95 10.79 5.31 -5.46
N TYR A 96 10.13 4.97 -6.55
CA TYR A 96 8.70 4.74 -6.60
C TYR A 96 8.39 3.43 -7.34
N SER A 97 7.24 2.84 -7.05
CA SER A 97 6.72 1.66 -7.75
C SER A 97 5.19 1.70 -7.80
N ILE A 98 4.60 0.85 -8.63
CA ILE A 98 3.19 0.49 -8.52
C ILE A 98 3.04 -0.51 -7.37
N PHE A 99 1.97 -0.37 -6.60
CA PHE A 99 1.55 -1.30 -5.55
C PHE A 99 0.07 -1.61 -5.69
N LEU A 100 -0.31 -2.87 -5.49
CA LEU A 100 -1.71 -3.26 -5.41
C LEU A 100 -2.05 -3.48 -3.94
N ASP A 101 -2.85 -2.57 -3.38
CA ASP A 101 -3.49 -2.80 -2.09
C ASP A 101 -4.74 -3.69 -2.35
N ILE A 102 -4.53 -5.00 -2.25
CA ILE A 102 -5.61 -5.98 -2.28
C ILE A 102 -6.32 -5.97 -0.92
N THR A 103 -7.64 -5.82 -0.96
CA THR A 103 -8.52 -5.76 0.22
C THR A 103 -9.59 -6.83 0.18
#